data_AF-A0A290MPY4-F1
#
_entry.id   AF-A0A290MPY4-F1
#
_cell.length_a   1.000
_cell.length_b   1.000
_cell.length_c   1.000
_cell.angle_alpha   90.00
_cell.angle_beta   90.00
_cell.angle_gamma   90.00
#
_symmetry.space_group_name_H-M   'P 1'
#
loop_
_entity.id
_entity.type
_entity.pdbx_description
1 polymer ?
#
loop_
_entity_poly.entity_id
_entity_poly.type
_entity_poly.pdbx_seq_one_letter_code
_entity_poly.pdbx_strand_id
1 'polypeptide(L)'
;MSVMQSKNMLDAAGLPTPMAVRTPTDGVNRPVHHSEVVALQREVTRPANTTAYIAGDAIGAAGDVKFQFDIKAAGIPSGLIVAARLIRDQTSNASVRFRAIVNDALPASLPAADNDPAPLVYANRASRRGWIDFANPISGAAAGSNCLEYAGVLSNPQGVPVDPADGVLTLVLSTLDGFAAVSGEKFVIELDLVV
;
A
#
# COMPACT_ATOMS: atom_id res chain seq x y z
N MET A 1 -48.41 -23.76 12.78
CA MET A 1 -47.20 -22.95 13.04
C MET A 1 -45.99 -23.82 12.77
N SER A 2 -45.26 -23.57 11.68
CA SER A 2 -44.02 -24.28 11.37
C SER A 2 -42.86 -23.49 11.98
N VAL A 3 -42.10 -24.13 12.87
CA VAL A 3 -40.94 -23.51 13.53
C VAL A 3 -39.79 -23.50 12.53
N MET A 4 -39.35 -22.29 12.17
CA MET A 4 -38.19 -22.08 11.32
C MET A 4 -36.95 -22.58 12.08
N GLN A 5 -36.34 -23.68 11.63
CA GLN A 5 -35.11 -24.20 12.21
C GLN A 5 -33.99 -23.18 12.02
N SER A 6 -33.34 -22.78 13.11
CA SER A 6 -32.10 -22.01 13.08
C SER A 6 -31.03 -22.81 12.33
N LYS A 7 -30.36 -22.17 11.38
CA LYS A 7 -29.16 -22.74 10.75
C LYS A 7 -28.11 -22.94 11.83
N ASN A 8 -27.72 -24.19 12.09
CA ASN A 8 -26.64 -24.52 13.01
C ASN A 8 -25.35 -23.84 12.52
N MET A 9 -24.68 -23.12 13.43
CA MET A 9 -23.41 -22.43 13.15
C MET A 9 -22.21 -23.40 13.05
N LEU A 10 -22.44 -24.69 13.29
CA LEU A 10 -21.43 -25.75 13.30
C LEU A 10 -21.90 -26.90 12.40
N ASP A 11 -20.98 -27.47 11.63
CA ASP A 11 -21.24 -28.63 10.79
C ASP A 11 -21.31 -29.94 11.61
N ALA A 12 -21.56 -31.06 10.94
CA ALA A 12 -21.63 -32.38 11.60
C ALA A 12 -20.31 -32.83 12.25
N ALA A 13 -19.19 -32.16 11.93
CA ALA A 13 -17.88 -32.38 12.53
C ALA A 13 -17.54 -31.34 13.63
N GLY A 14 -18.45 -30.42 13.95
CA GLY A 14 -18.27 -29.40 14.97
C GLY A 14 -17.41 -28.21 14.52
N LEU A 15 -17.18 -28.04 13.21
CA LEU A 15 -16.46 -26.90 12.65
C LEU A 15 -17.44 -25.77 12.26
N PRO A 16 -17.03 -24.49 12.37
CA PRO A 16 -17.86 -23.37 11.95
C PRO A 16 -18.34 -23.51 10.51
N THR A 17 -19.66 -23.48 10.27
CA THR A 17 -20.20 -23.49 8.91
C THR A 17 -19.84 -22.17 8.23
N PRO A 18 -19.25 -22.18 7.01
CA PRO A 18 -18.95 -20.95 6.29
C PRO A 18 -20.22 -20.11 6.07
N MET A 19 -20.10 -18.80 6.32
CA MET A 19 -21.21 -17.84 6.45
C MET A 19 -22.06 -17.66 5.17
N ALA A 20 -21.57 -18.11 4.02
CA ALA A 20 -22.35 -18.27 2.81
C ALA A 20 -21.76 -19.41 1.98
N VAL A 21 -22.60 -20.36 1.60
CA VAL A 21 -22.33 -21.31 0.53
C VAL A 21 -23.44 -21.10 -0.48
N ARG A 22 -23.12 -20.60 -1.67
CA ARG A 22 -24.08 -20.65 -2.77
C ARG A 22 -24.08 -22.09 -3.23
N THR A 23 -25.10 -22.86 -2.87
CA THR A 23 -25.33 -24.19 -3.46
C THR A 23 -25.59 -23.97 -4.94
N PRO A 24 -24.65 -24.32 -5.84
CA PRO A 24 -24.91 -24.25 -7.26
C PRO A 24 -25.78 -25.45 -7.64
N THR A 25 -26.41 -25.38 -8.81
CA THR A 25 -27.29 -26.43 -9.35
C THR A 25 -26.58 -27.78 -9.54
N ASP A 26 -25.25 -27.81 -9.45
CA ASP A 26 -24.38 -28.99 -9.55
C ASP A 26 -24.08 -29.66 -8.19
N GLY A 27 -24.59 -29.12 -7.07
CA GLY A 27 -24.40 -29.70 -5.74
C GLY A 27 -22.97 -29.60 -5.20
N VAL A 28 -22.07 -28.88 -5.88
CA VAL A 28 -20.69 -28.67 -5.42
C VAL A 28 -20.64 -27.40 -4.57
N ASN A 29 -20.41 -27.54 -3.27
CA ASN A 29 -20.16 -26.40 -2.41
C ASN A 29 -18.86 -25.69 -2.86
N ARG A 30 -19.00 -24.63 -3.65
CA ARG A 30 -17.91 -23.73 -3.97
C ARG A 30 -17.77 -22.70 -2.85
N PRO A 31 -16.54 -22.41 -2.38
CA PRO A 31 -16.32 -21.27 -1.51
C PRO A 31 -16.96 -20.03 -2.14
N VAL A 32 -17.78 -19.31 -1.37
CA VAL A 32 -18.15 -17.94 -1.76
C VAL A 32 -16.85 -17.16 -1.72
N HIS A 33 -16.51 -16.50 -2.83
CA HIS A 33 -15.34 -15.61 -2.93
C HIS A 33 -15.45 -14.57 -1.81
N HIS A 34 -14.88 -14.87 -0.65
CA HIS A 34 -14.45 -13.83 0.25
C HIS A 34 -13.37 -13.09 -0.53
N SER A 35 -13.51 -11.77 -0.65
CA SER A 35 -12.42 -10.90 -1.01
C SER A 35 -11.22 -11.29 -0.14
N GLU A 36 -10.22 -11.92 -0.75
CA GLU A 36 -8.99 -12.24 -0.04
C GLU A 36 -8.19 -10.95 0.05
N VAL A 37 -7.81 -10.57 1.27
CA VAL A 37 -6.93 -9.43 1.49
C VAL A 37 -5.51 -9.96 1.56
N VAL A 38 -4.68 -9.55 0.60
CA VAL A 38 -3.26 -9.87 0.57
C VAL A 38 -2.47 -8.63 0.94
N ALA A 39 -1.68 -8.74 2.00
CA ALA A 39 -0.78 -7.68 2.45
C ALA A 39 0.60 -7.84 1.79
N LEU A 40 1.10 -6.77 1.15
CA LEU A 40 2.42 -6.71 0.56
C LEU A 40 3.21 -5.55 1.15
N GLN A 41 4.51 -5.72 1.35
CA GLN A 41 5.36 -4.69 1.94
C GLN A 41 6.65 -4.49 1.16
N ARG A 42 7.15 -3.24 1.16
CA ARG A 42 8.43 -2.89 0.57
C ARG A 42 9.16 -1.88 1.44
N GLU A 43 10.38 -2.24 1.87
CA GLU A 43 11.33 -1.34 2.52
C GLU A 43 12.28 -0.71 1.51
N VAL A 44 12.53 0.58 1.66
CA VAL A 44 13.58 1.35 0.98
C VAL A 44 14.38 2.10 2.03
N THR A 45 15.70 2.01 1.95
CA THR A 45 16.62 2.78 2.80
C THR A 45 17.17 3.95 2.00
N ARG A 46 17.01 5.17 2.52
CA ARG A 46 17.60 6.34 1.88
C ARG A 46 19.13 6.35 2.00
N PRO A 47 19.86 7.02 1.10
CA PRO A 47 21.31 7.08 1.15
C PRO A 47 21.83 7.62 2.50
N ALA A 48 23.05 7.24 2.84
CA ALA A 48 23.74 7.68 4.06
C ALA A 48 24.21 9.14 3.95
N ASN A 49 23.25 10.07 3.87
CA ASN A 49 23.47 11.52 3.87
C ASN A 49 22.34 12.25 4.61
N THR A 50 22.55 13.54 4.87
CA THR A 50 21.61 14.41 5.59
C THR A 50 21.12 15.54 4.69
N THR A 51 21.04 15.32 3.37
CA THR A 51 20.48 16.32 2.45
C THR A 51 19.03 16.58 2.83
N ALA A 52 18.70 17.84 3.13
CA ALA A 52 17.34 18.21 3.49
C ALA A 52 16.41 18.04 2.29
N TYR A 53 15.21 17.54 2.53
CA TYR A 53 14.15 17.52 1.53
C TYR A 53 13.50 18.89 1.42
N ILE A 54 13.15 19.29 0.21
CA ILE A 54 12.14 20.30 -0.07
C ILE A 54 10.82 19.62 -0.47
N ALA A 55 9.73 20.37 -0.49
CA ALA A 55 8.44 19.83 -0.90
C ALA A 55 8.48 19.38 -2.36
N GLY A 56 8.00 18.16 -2.62
CA GLY A 56 7.97 17.55 -3.94
C GLY A 56 9.19 16.69 -4.28
N ASP A 57 10.16 16.57 -3.38
CA ASP A 57 11.29 15.67 -3.56
C ASP A 57 10.87 14.20 -3.42
N ALA A 58 11.52 13.33 -4.18
CA ALA A 58 11.35 11.89 -4.12
C ALA A 58 12.09 11.28 -2.93
N ILE A 59 11.47 10.28 -2.31
CA ILE A 59 12.11 9.40 -1.34
C ILE A 59 12.55 8.12 -2.06
N GLY A 60 13.81 7.76 -1.91
CA GLY A 60 14.35 6.58 -2.59
C GLY A 60 15.66 6.07 -2.00
N ALA A 61 16.17 5.00 -2.59
CA ALA A 61 17.55 4.57 -2.44
C ALA A 61 18.47 5.37 -3.39
N ALA A 62 19.77 5.12 -3.30
CA ALA A 62 20.75 5.69 -4.22
C ALA A 62 20.49 5.20 -5.66
N GLY A 63 20.04 6.10 -6.53
CA GLY A 63 19.75 5.79 -7.94
C GLY A 63 18.44 5.04 -8.18
N ASP A 64 17.59 4.86 -7.16
CA ASP A 64 16.27 4.23 -7.33
C ASP A 64 15.22 4.77 -6.36
N VAL A 65 14.17 5.39 -6.90
CA VAL A 65 13.05 5.96 -6.12
C VAL A 65 11.78 5.09 -6.15
N LYS A 66 11.87 3.87 -6.69
CA LYS A 66 10.72 3.00 -6.88
C LYS A 66 10.45 2.14 -5.64
N PHE A 67 9.21 2.14 -5.18
CA PHE A 67 8.66 1.12 -4.28
C PHE A 67 7.92 0.10 -5.15
N GLN A 68 8.57 -1.02 -5.45
CA GLN A 68 8.03 -2.05 -6.33
C GLN A 68 7.47 -3.25 -5.55
N PHE A 69 6.30 -3.73 -5.97
CA PHE A 69 5.61 -4.88 -5.41
C PHE A 69 5.28 -5.85 -6.54
N ASP A 70 5.83 -7.06 -6.47
CA ASP A 70 5.51 -8.13 -7.43
C ASP A 70 4.20 -8.80 -6.99
N ILE A 71 3.09 -8.29 -7.52
CA ILE A 71 1.76 -8.76 -7.12
C ILE A 71 1.42 -10.09 -7.79
N LYS A 72 2.01 -10.40 -8.95
CA LYS A 72 1.82 -11.71 -9.61
C LYS A 72 2.54 -12.83 -8.87
N ALA A 73 3.75 -12.58 -8.36
CA ALA A 73 4.42 -13.54 -7.48
C ALA A 73 3.62 -13.81 -6.20
N ALA A 74 2.81 -12.86 -5.75
CA ALA A 74 1.85 -13.02 -4.66
C ALA A 74 0.52 -13.69 -5.08
N GLY A 75 0.37 -14.12 -6.33
CA GLY A 75 -0.83 -14.79 -6.83
C GLY A 75 -1.97 -13.84 -7.23
N ILE A 76 -1.70 -12.53 -7.33
CA ILE A 76 -2.68 -11.49 -7.64
C ILE A 76 -2.53 -11.08 -9.11
N PRO A 77 -3.42 -11.52 -10.02
CA PRO A 77 -3.33 -11.12 -11.43
C PRO A 77 -3.70 -9.64 -11.63
N SER A 78 -4.72 -9.19 -10.91
CA SER A 78 -5.21 -7.81 -10.84
C SER A 78 -5.93 -7.64 -9.50
N GLY A 79 -6.12 -6.41 -9.04
CA GLY A 79 -6.73 -6.20 -7.73
C GLY A 79 -7.07 -4.74 -7.43
N LEU A 80 -7.46 -4.52 -6.18
CA LEU A 80 -7.85 -3.22 -5.66
C LEU A 80 -7.04 -2.92 -4.40
N ILE A 81 -6.24 -1.85 -4.42
CA ILE A 81 -5.59 -1.37 -3.19
C ILE A 81 -6.68 -0.77 -2.32
N VAL A 82 -6.89 -1.31 -1.12
CA VAL A 82 -7.95 -0.89 -0.19
C VAL A 82 -7.41 -0.21 1.06
N ALA A 83 -6.16 -0.48 1.43
CA ALA A 83 -5.47 0.24 2.49
C ALA A 83 -3.97 0.31 2.21
N ALA A 84 -3.33 1.28 2.85
CA ALA A 84 -1.89 1.45 2.78
C ALA A 84 -1.37 2.07 4.06
N ARG A 85 -0.14 1.72 4.42
CA ARG A 85 0.58 2.27 5.57
C ARG A 85 1.98 2.66 5.16
N LEU A 86 2.46 3.78 5.68
CA LEU A 86 3.86 4.19 5.60
C LEU A 86 4.48 4.11 7.00
N ILE A 87 5.63 3.47 7.12
CA ILE A 87 6.38 3.33 8.37
C ILE A 87 7.77 3.93 8.16
N ARG A 88 8.20 4.77 9.10
CA ARG A 88 9.54 5.37 9.14
C ARG A 88 10.27 4.93 10.39
N ASP A 89 11.56 4.62 10.29
CA ASP A 89 12.40 4.24 11.43
C ASP A 89 12.94 5.44 12.24
N GLN A 90 12.15 6.52 12.30
CA GLN A 90 12.48 7.77 12.98
C GLN A 90 11.27 8.29 13.77
N THR A 91 11.52 9.07 14.81
CA THR A 91 10.48 9.78 15.58
C THR A 91 10.43 11.28 15.33
N SER A 92 11.45 11.83 14.66
CA SER A 92 11.53 13.25 14.29
C SER A 92 10.66 13.58 13.07
N ASN A 93 10.31 14.86 12.94
CA ASN A 93 9.56 15.39 11.79
C ASN A 93 8.19 14.69 11.60
N ALA A 94 7.48 14.45 12.71
CA ALA A 94 6.19 13.77 12.70
C ALA A 94 5.16 14.48 11.79
N SER A 95 5.17 15.83 11.76
CA SER A 95 4.22 16.62 10.98
C SER A 95 4.45 16.58 9.46
N VAL A 96 5.51 15.93 8.97
CA VAL A 96 5.78 15.85 7.52
C VAL A 96 4.75 14.96 6.86
N ARG A 97 4.22 15.44 5.73
CA ARG A 97 3.26 14.71 4.92
C ARG A 97 3.94 14.14 3.68
N PHE A 98 3.43 13.01 3.21
CA PHE A 98 3.95 12.31 2.04
C PHE A 98 2.82 11.95 1.08
N ARG A 99 3.18 11.74 -0.19
CA ARG A 99 2.28 11.22 -1.21
C ARG A 99 2.97 10.11 -1.98
N ALA A 100 2.31 8.96 -2.11
CA ALA A 100 2.73 7.92 -3.04
C ALA A 100 1.85 7.96 -4.29
N ILE A 101 2.45 8.10 -5.47
CA ILE A 101 1.74 7.93 -6.75
C ILE A 101 1.75 6.46 -7.13
N VAL A 102 0.56 5.90 -7.38
CA VAL A 102 0.37 4.50 -7.75
C VAL A 102 0.42 4.35 -9.26
N ASN A 103 1.31 3.49 -9.76
CA ASN A 103 1.44 3.18 -11.17
C ASN A 103 1.44 1.68 -11.41
N ASP A 104 0.64 1.20 -12.36
CA ASP A 104 0.56 -0.22 -12.75
C ASP A 104 1.43 -0.56 -13.98
N ALA A 105 2.27 0.38 -14.40
CA ALA A 105 3.33 0.15 -15.34
C ALA A 105 4.49 1.09 -14.99
N LEU A 106 5.69 0.78 -15.48
CA LEU A 106 6.84 1.66 -15.29
C LEU A 106 6.52 3.06 -15.84
N PRO A 107 6.60 4.12 -15.01
CA PRO A 107 6.37 5.48 -15.48
C PRO A 107 7.39 5.90 -16.53
N ALA A 108 6.96 6.63 -17.56
CA ALA A 108 7.80 7.08 -18.66
C ALA A 108 8.94 8.02 -18.22
N SER A 109 8.76 8.72 -17.12
CA SER A 109 9.77 9.55 -16.48
C SER A 109 9.70 9.36 -14.96
N LEU A 110 10.87 9.21 -14.33
CA LEU A 110 11.02 9.06 -12.89
C LEU A 110 12.13 10.00 -12.41
N PRO A 111 12.07 10.45 -11.14
CA PRO A 111 13.23 11.02 -10.46
C PRO A 111 14.42 10.05 -10.52
N ALA A 112 15.65 10.56 -10.66
CA ALA A 112 16.82 9.71 -10.84
C ALA A 112 17.34 9.17 -9.52
N ALA A 113 17.17 9.91 -8.42
CA ALA A 113 17.62 9.53 -7.10
C ALA A 113 16.74 10.11 -5.97
N ASP A 114 17.02 9.66 -4.75
CA ASP A 114 16.58 10.32 -3.53
C ASP A 114 16.90 11.83 -3.56
N ASN A 115 16.02 12.66 -3.01
CA ASN A 115 16.09 14.13 -3.04
C ASN A 115 15.93 14.77 -4.43
N ASP A 116 15.72 14.02 -5.51
CA ASP A 116 15.38 14.63 -6.80
C ASP A 116 13.90 15.06 -6.84
N PRO A 117 13.57 16.14 -7.56
CA PRO A 117 12.18 16.54 -7.76
C PRO A 117 11.34 15.44 -8.42
N ALA A 118 10.13 15.22 -7.89
CA ALA A 118 9.14 14.28 -8.43
C ALA A 118 7.94 15.00 -9.08
N PRO A 119 8.11 15.58 -10.28
CA PRO A 119 7.05 16.33 -10.93
C PRO A 119 5.91 15.42 -11.43
N LEU A 120 4.68 15.95 -11.37
CA LEU A 120 3.52 15.30 -11.94
C LEU A 120 3.46 15.48 -13.46
N VAL A 121 4.22 14.68 -14.21
CA VAL A 121 4.28 14.79 -15.68
C VAL A 121 3.10 14.12 -16.37
N TYR A 122 2.66 14.70 -17.50
CA TYR A 122 1.54 14.20 -18.31
C TYR A 122 1.87 12.89 -19.05
N ALA A 123 3.16 12.65 -19.36
CA ALA A 123 3.61 11.41 -19.99
C ALA A 123 3.27 10.18 -19.11
N ASN A 124 3.34 10.32 -17.79
CA ASN A 124 3.05 9.24 -16.82
C ASN A 124 1.55 8.99 -16.61
N ARG A 125 0.64 9.72 -17.26
CA ARG A 125 -0.81 9.55 -17.04
C ARG A 125 -1.31 8.14 -17.40
N ALA A 126 -0.66 7.48 -18.36
CA ALA A 126 -1.10 6.19 -18.88
C ALA A 126 -0.89 5.06 -17.86
N SER A 127 0.21 5.12 -17.10
CA SER A 127 0.54 4.17 -16.04
C SER A 127 -0.08 4.53 -14.69
N ARG A 128 -0.46 5.80 -14.48
CA ARG A 128 -1.01 6.26 -13.19
C ARG A 128 -2.41 5.71 -12.95
N ARG A 129 -2.64 5.21 -11.73
CA ARG A 129 -3.97 4.73 -11.29
C ARG A 129 -4.57 5.54 -10.15
N GLY A 130 -3.73 6.20 -9.36
CA GLY A 130 -4.18 7.02 -8.25
C GLY A 130 -3.03 7.54 -7.41
N TRP A 131 -3.35 7.98 -6.21
CA TRP A 131 -2.36 8.36 -5.20
C TRP A 131 -2.82 7.97 -3.80
N ILE A 132 -1.87 7.98 -2.87
CA ILE A 132 -2.08 7.70 -1.45
C ILE A 132 -1.43 8.82 -0.67
N ASP A 133 -2.20 9.50 0.18
CA ASP A 133 -1.71 10.59 1.02
C ASP A 133 -1.47 10.12 2.45
N PHE A 134 -0.29 10.41 2.98
CA PHE A 134 0.13 10.09 4.34
C PHE A 134 0.30 11.40 5.11
N ALA A 135 -0.76 11.85 5.78
CA ALA A 135 -0.80 13.18 6.38
C ALA A 135 -0.71 13.22 7.91
N ASN A 136 -1.20 12.16 8.57
CA ASN A 136 -1.34 12.12 10.03
C ASN A 136 -0.47 11.00 10.60
N PRO A 137 0.67 11.31 11.24
CA PRO A 137 1.49 10.31 11.89
C PRO A 137 0.80 9.75 13.13
N ILE A 138 1.08 8.49 13.41
CA ILE A 138 0.94 7.84 14.70
C ILE A 138 2.35 7.80 15.27
N SER A 139 2.54 8.44 16.42
CA SER A 139 3.81 8.45 17.14
C SER A 139 3.62 7.82 18.52
N GLY A 140 4.58 6.99 18.93
CA GLY A 140 4.59 6.45 20.29
C GLY A 140 4.87 7.57 21.31
N ALA A 141 4.00 7.72 22.31
CA ALA A 141 4.18 8.72 23.37
C ALA A 141 5.17 8.28 24.46
N ALA A 142 5.57 7.01 24.47
CA ALA A 142 6.44 6.44 25.50
C ALA A 142 7.93 6.57 25.14
N ALA A 143 8.77 6.65 26.17
CA ALA A 143 10.22 6.59 26.03
C ALA A 143 10.64 5.28 25.33
N GLY A 144 11.57 5.38 24.39
CA GLY A 144 12.03 4.24 23.58
C GLY A 144 11.29 4.05 22.25
N SER A 145 10.27 4.86 21.97
CA SER A 145 9.65 4.90 20.63
C SER A 145 10.70 5.27 19.57
N ASN A 146 10.72 4.53 18.48
CA ASN A 146 11.73 4.64 17.42
C ASN A 146 11.14 4.65 16.00
N CYS A 147 9.83 4.81 15.86
CA CYS A 147 9.17 4.84 14.56
C CYS A 147 8.01 5.86 14.51
N LEU A 148 7.64 6.22 13.28
CA LEU A 148 6.42 6.94 12.92
C LEU A 148 5.66 6.11 11.90
N GLU A 149 4.37 5.93 12.13
CA GLU A 149 3.47 5.24 11.20
C GLU A 149 2.45 6.20 10.64
N TYR A 150 2.01 6.01 9.39
CA TYR A 150 1.00 6.84 8.75
C TYR A 150 -0.05 5.95 8.12
N ALA A 151 -1.32 6.19 8.45
CA ALA A 151 -2.43 5.62 7.70
C ALA A 151 -2.58 6.37 6.36
N GLY A 152 -2.63 5.63 5.26
CA GLY A 152 -2.78 6.18 3.92
C GLY A 152 -4.23 6.52 3.59
N VAL A 153 -4.45 7.69 2.99
CA VAL A 153 -5.74 8.11 2.40
C VAL A 153 -5.66 7.93 0.90
N LEU A 154 -6.46 7.01 0.36
CA LEU A 154 -6.50 6.70 -1.07
C LEU A 154 -7.21 7.80 -1.87
N SER A 155 -6.74 8.04 -3.10
CA SER A 155 -7.36 8.99 -4.04
C SER A 155 -8.80 8.63 -4.41
N ASN A 156 -9.14 7.34 -4.32
CA ASN A 156 -10.50 6.84 -4.42
C ASN A 156 -10.84 6.11 -3.11
N PRO A 157 -11.85 6.57 -2.35
CA PRO A 157 -12.26 5.90 -1.10
C PRO A 157 -12.71 4.46 -1.26
N GLN A 158 -13.13 4.06 -2.47
CA GLN A 158 -13.51 2.68 -2.77
C GLN A 158 -12.30 1.78 -3.07
N GLY A 159 -11.11 2.35 -3.23
CA GLY A 159 -9.88 1.65 -3.57
C GLY A 159 -9.27 2.09 -4.91
N VAL A 160 -7.99 1.82 -5.10
CA VAL A 160 -7.24 2.13 -6.33
C VAL A 160 -7.08 0.86 -7.16
N PRO A 161 -7.72 0.75 -8.35
CA PRO A 161 -7.63 -0.45 -9.17
C PRO A 161 -6.24 -0.58 -9.80
N VAL A 162 -5.71 -1.79 -9.82
CA VAL A 162 -4.39 -2.10 -10.36
C VAL A 162 -4.44 -3.37 -11.22
N ASP A 163 -3.85 -3.29 -12.41
CA ASP A 163 -3.75 -4.41 -13.36
C ASP A 163 -2.41 -4.33 -14.10
N PRO A 164 -1.28 -4.53 -13.40
CA PRO A 164 0.02 -4.40 -14.01
C PRO A 164 0.31 -5.53 -14.99
N ALA A 165 0.54 -5.16 -16.25
CA ALA A 165 0.78 -6.11 -17.34
C ALA A 165 2.00 -7.00 -17.09
N ASP A 166 3.07 -6.47 -16.49
CA ASP A 166 4.27 -7.19 -16.07
C ASP A 166 4.13 -7.85 -14.68
N GLY A 167 3.06 -7.54 -13.94
CA GLY A 167 2.84 -8.00 -12.57
C GLY A 167 3.48 -7.15 -11.49
N VAL A 168 4.12 -6.04 -11.85
CA VAL A 168 4.84 -5.19 -10.91
C VAL A 168 4.11 -3.88 -10.70
N LEU A 169 3.57 -3.70 -9.51
CA LEU A 169 3.05 -2.42 -9.07
C LEU A 169 4.21 -1.52 -8.65
N THR A 170 4.23 -0.27 -9.13
CA THR A 170 5.27 0.71 -8.82
C THR A 170 4.69 1.95 -8.15
N LEU A 171 5.12 2.22 -6.92
CA LEU A 171 4.85 3.46 -6.20
C LEU A 171 6.07 4.38 -6.25
N VAL A 172 5.82 5.69 -6.37
CA VAL A 172 6.83 6.74 -6.19
C VAL A 172 6.40 7.59 -5.01
N LEU A 173 7.17 7.54 -3.92
CA LEU A 173 6.92 8.31 -2.71
C LEU A 173 7.60 9.68 -2.83
N SER A 174 6.86 10.75 -2.56
CA SER A 174 7.40 12.09 -2.48
C SER A 174 6.94 12.81 -1.21
N THR A 175 7.74 13.78 -0.80
CA THR A 175 7.43 14.66 0.32
C THR A 175 6.44 15.73 -0.12
N LEU A 176 5.53 16.15 0.75
CA LEU A 176 4.67 17.31 0.54
C LEU A 176 5.16 18.54 1.32
N ASP A 177 6.12 18.34 2.22
CA ASP A 177 6.74 19.36 3.06
C ASP A 177 8.26 19.19 3.06
N GLY A 178 9.00 20.27 3.30
CA GLY A 178 10.44 20.19 3.51
C GLY A 178 10.79 19.74 4.92
N PHE A 179 11.87 18.97 5.08
CA PHE A 179 12.37 18.54 6.40
C PHE A 179 13.85 18.16 6.39
N ALA A 180 14.46 18.19 7.57
CA ALA A 180 15.83 17.72 7.77
C ALA A 180 15.85 16.19 7.83
N ALA A 181 16.57 15.57 6.89
CA ALA A 181 16.60 14.12 6.77
C ALA A 181 17.56 13.45 7.75
N VAL A 182 17.24 12.22 8.18
CA VAL A 182 18.12 11.41 9.03
C VAL A 182 18.86 10.38 8.18
N SER A 183 20.19 10.42 8.19
CA SER A 183 21.06 9.55 7.39
C SER A 183 20.69 8.07 7.51
N GLY A 184 20.44 7.41 6.38
CA GLY A 184 20.11 5.98 6.35
C GLY A 184 18.73 5.62 6.89
N GLU A 185 17.83 6.59 7.06
CA GLU A 185 16.43 6.32 7.45
C GLU A 185 15.76 5.32 6.49
N LYS A 186 14.84 4.54 7.05
CA LYS A 186 14.09 3.51 6.34
C LYS A 186 12.65 3.93 6.19
N PHE A 187 12.11 3.66 5.01
CA PHE A 187 10.71 3.86 4.66
C PHE A 187 10.14 2.51 4.23
N VAL A 188 9.12 2.04 4.94
CA VAL A 188 8.38 0.83 4.58
C VAL A 188 6.99 1.25 4.12
N ILE A 189 6.60 0.84 2.92
CA ILE A 189 5.21 0.95 2.47
C ILE A 189 4.59 -0.44 2.51
N GLU A 190 3.45 -0.53 3.18
CA GLU A 190 2.58 -1.70 3.18
C GLU A 190 1.31 -1.39 2.40
N LEU A 191 0.83 -2.34 1.62
CA LEU A 191 -0.38 -2.27 0.83
C LEU A 191 -1.25 -3.48 1.13
N ASP A 192 -2.54 -3.25 1.35
CA ASP A 192 -3.55 -4.30 1.39
C ASP A 192 -4.30 -4.30 0.06
N LEU A 193 -4.26 -5.44 -0.63
CA LEU A 193 -4.93 -5.65 -1.91
C LEU A 193 -6.08 -6.63 -1.74
N VAL A 194 -7.22 -6.29 -2.32
CA VAL A 194 -8.36 -7.21 -2.48
C VAL A 194 -8.35 -7.79 -3.89
N VAL A 195 -8.54 -9.11 -3.97
CA VAL A 195 -8.65 -9.91 -5.20
C VAL A 195 -10.06 -10.47 -5.39
#